data_AF-A0A497LY81-F1
#
_entry.id   AF-A0A497LY81-F1
#
_cell.length_a   1.000
_cell.length_b   1.000
_cell.length_c   1.000
_cell.angle_alpha   90.00
_cell.angle_beta   90.00
_cell.angle_gamma   90.00
#
_symmetry.space_group_name_H-M   'P 1'
#
loop_
_entity.id
_entity.type
_entity.pdbx_description
1 polymer ?
#
loop_
_entity_poly.entity_id
_entity_poly.type
_entity_poly.pdbx_seq_one_letter_code
_entity_poly.pdbx_strand_id
1 'polypeptide(L)'
;MMSENLVAACGLFCGWCPFYLVGSEEFKCGGCWSREKCAIRDCAKEKGLKICTYCKEFPCQKLYKMYGRMNEFFDEIKRTFPHGIKPPIK
;
A
#
# COMPACT_ATOMS: atom_id res chain seq x y z
N MET A 1 12.61 7.28 -14.41
CA MET A 1 12.75 7.14 -12.95
C MET A 1 11.40 6.76 -12.37
N MET A 2 11.30 5.65 -11.63
CA MET A 2 10.12 5.38 -10.81
C MET A 2 10.06 6.44 -9.71
N SER A 3 8.89 7.03 -9.47
CA SER A 3 8.68 7.91 -8.32
C SER A 3 8.99 7.13 -7.03
N GLU A 4 9.99 7.58 -6.26
CA GLU A 4 10.40 6.93 -5.00
C GLU A 4 9.25 6.79 -3.99
N ASN A 5 8.22 7.62 -4.13
CA ASN A 5 7.05 7.64 -3.24
C ASN A 5 6.01 6.56 -3.55
N LEU A 6 6.20 5.75 -4.60
CA LEU A 6 5.27 4.67 -4.93
C LEU A 6 5.52 3.39 -4.14
N VAL A 7 6.69 3.24 -3.49
CA VAL A 7 6.95 2.09 -2.62
C VAL A 7 6.66 2.49 -1.17
N ALA A 8 5.72 1.81 -0.54
CA ALA A 8 5.41 1.97 0.88
C ALA A 8 6.52 1.37 1.75
N ALA A 9 6.64 1.82 3.01
CA ALA A 9 7.57 1.23 3.98
C ALA A 9 7.38 -0.30 4.12
N CYS A 10 6.15 -0.80 4.00
CA CYS A 10 5.86 -2.24 4.06
C CYS A 10 6.25 -3.02 2.79
N GLY A 11 6.63 -2.36 1.69
CA GLY A 11 6.98 -2.96 0.41
C GLY A 11 5.84 -3.00 -0.62
N LEU A 12 4.62 -2.57 -0.27
CA LEU A 12 3.54 -2.44 -1.25
C LEU A 12 3.81 -1.32 -2.24
N PHE A 13 3.57 -1.62 -3.52
CA PHE A 13 3.75 -0.67 -4.61
C PHE A 13 2.43 0.02 -4.99
N CYS A 14 2.29 1.30 -4.66
CA CYS A 14 1.10 2.08 -4.99
C CYS A 14 0.83 2.18 -6.50
N GLY A 15 1.85 1.99 -7.34
CA GLY A 15 1.71 2.09 -8.80
C GLY A 15 0.88 0.99 -9.46
N TRP A 16 0.48 -0.07 -8.75
CA TRP A 16 -0.52 -1.04 -9.24
C TRP A 16 -1.91 -0.84 -8.62
N CYS A 17 -2.05 -0.01 -7.59
CA CYS A 17 -3.24 0.02 -6.75
C CYS A 17 -4.37 0.87 -7.35
N PRO A 18 -5.58 0.30 -7.57
CA PRO A 18 -6.75 1.02 -8.10
C PRO A 18 -7.12 2.25 -7.29
N PHE A 19 -7.15 2.10 -5.96
CA PHE A 19 -7.56 3.15 -5.03
C PHE A 19 -6.58 4.32 -5.00
N TYR A 20 -5.30 4.08 -5.30
CA TYR A 20 -4.30 5.14 -5.41
C TYR A 20 -4.36 5.80 -6.79
N LEU A 21 -4.37 5.00 -7.86
CA LEU A 21 -4.31 5.51 -9.23
C LEU A 21 -5.59 6.25 -9.65
N VAL A 22 -6.75 5.66 -9.40
CA VAL A 22 -8.05 6.18 -9.86
C VAL A 22 -8.96 6.55 -8.69
N GLY A 23 -9.10 5.68 -7.70
CA GLY A 23 -10.10 5.86 -6.63
C GLY A 23 -11.52 5.48 -7.07
N SER A 24 -12.46 5.55 -6.16
CA SER A 24 -13.90 5.41 -6.40
C SER A 24 -14.64 6.70 -6.01
N GLU A 25 -15.95 6.74 -6.21
CA GLU A 25 -16.80 7.84 -5.74
C GLU A 25 -16.74 8.00 -4.21
N GLU A 26 -16.54 6.90 -3.48
CA GLU A 26 -16.51 6.88 -2.01
C GLU A 26 -15.11 7.07 -1.43
N PHE A 27 -14.06 6.65 -2.14
CA PHE A 27 -12.72 6.57 -1.56
C PHE A 27 -11.58 6.76 -2.57
N LYS A 28 -10.64 7.65 -2.22
CA LYS A 28 -9.34 7.82 -2.90
C LYS A 28 -8.21 7.65 -1.89
N CYS A 29 -7.31 6.71 -2.15
CA CYS A 29 -6.12 6.53 -1.32
C CYS A 29 -5.08 7.60 -1.67
N GLY A 30 -4.66 8.43 -0.70
CA GLY A 30 -3.58 9.41 -0.89
C GLY A 30 -2.16 8.79 -0.94
N GLY A 31 -2.03 7.48 -0.73
CA GLY A 31 -0.75 6.77 -0.69
C GLY A 31 -0.19 6.58 0.73
N CYS A 32 0.82 5.72 0.87
CA CYS A 32 1.38 5.37 2.19
C CYS A 32 1.92 6.60 2.94
N TRP A 33 2.55 7.52 2.21
CA TRP A 33 3.25 8.66 2.79
C TRP A 33 2.34 9.84 3.14
N SER A 34 1.08 9.84 2.70
CA SER A 34 0.09 10.88 3.06
C SER A 34 -0.75 10.51 4.28
N ARG A 35 -0.71 9.26 4.75
CA ARG A 35 -1.52 8.79 5.89
C ARG A 35 -0.98 9.37 7.20
N GLU A 36 -1.85 9.79 8.11
CA GLU A 36 -1.42 10.29 9.42
C GLU A 36 -0.75 9.19 10.26
N LYS A 37 -1.38 8.02 10.42
CA LYS A 37 -0.90 6.92 11.27
C LYS A 37 -0.76 5.60 10.50
N CYS A 38 0.32 4.86 10.75
CA CYS A 38 0.50 3.52 10.22
C CYS A 38 1.53 2.73 11.04
N ALA A 39 1.07 1.74 11.82
CA ALA A 39 1.91 0.99 12.75
C ALA A 39 3.14 0.29 12.12
N ILE A 40 3.13 -0.01 10.81
CA ILE A 40 4.27 -0.61 10.10
C ILE A 40 5.28 0.45 9.67
N ARG A 41 4.80 1.56 9.11
CA ARG A 41 5.64 2.69 8.70
C ARG A 41 6.29 3.36 9.91
N ASP A 42 5.51 3.55 10.97
CA ASP A 42 5.98 4.20 12.19
C ASP A 42 7.06 3.31 12.86
N CYS A 43 6.87 1.99 12.88
CA CYS A 43 7.89 1.03 13.32
C CYS A 43 9.16 1.05 12.45
N ALA A 44 9.03 1.14 11.12
CA ALA A 44 10.20 1.26 10.23
C ALA A 44 10.97 2.56 10.50
N LYS A 45 10.25 3.68 10.70
CA LYS A 45 10.82 4.98 11.04
C LYS A 45 11.58 4.95 12.37
N GLU A 46 11.00 4.36 13.41
CA GLU A 46 11.65 4.18 14.73
C GLU A 46 12.94 3.37 14.64
N LYS A 47 13.00 2.36 13.74
CA LYS A 47 14.19 1.56 13.47
C LYS A 47 15.17 2.20 12.46
N GLY A 48 14.89 3.40 11.96
CA GLY A 48 15.72 4.09 10.96
C GLY A 48 15.71 3.43 9.58
N LEU A 49 14.66 2.68 9.23
CA LEU A 49 14.56 1.90 7.99
C LEU A 49 13.66 2.60 6.97
N LYS A 50 14.13 2.71 5.71
CA LYS A 50 13.31 3.22 4.59
C LYS A 50 12.21 2.21 4.20
N ILE A 51 12.53 0.93 4.20
CA ILE A 51 11.62 -0.18 3.88
C ILE A 51 11.85 -1.35 4.85
N CYS A 52 10.78 -2.09 5.16
CA CYS A 52 10.83 -3.16 6.15
C CYS A 52 11.74 -4.33 5.74
N THR A 53 12.04 -4.52 4.46
CA THR A 53 12.97 -5.56 3.98
C THR A 53 14.40 -5.36 4.48
N TYR A 54 14.75 -4.15 4.94
CA TYR A 54 16.04 -3.88 5.57
C TYR A 54 16.05 -4.23 7.07
N CYS A 55 14.92 -4.66 7.63
CA CYS A 55 14.85 -5.07 9.03
C CYS A 55 15.50 -6.44 9.22
N LYS A 56 16.32 -6.59 10.27
CA LYS A 56 16.94 -7.89 10.64
C LYS A 56 15.92 -8.98 10.98
N GLU A 57 14.71 -8.59 11.39
CA GLU A 57 13.61 -9.49 11.70
C GLU A 57 12.70 -9.75 10.48
N PHE A 58 13.09 -9.29 9.29
CA PHE A 58 12.25 -9.45 8.11
C PHE A 58 12.18 -10.93 7.66
N PRO A 59 10.99 -11.44 7.30
CA PRO A 59 9.66 -10.87 7.52
C PRO A 59 9.20 -11.03 8.98
N CYS A 60 8.78 -9.93 9.62
CA CYS A 60 8.34 -9.96 11.01
C CYS A 60 6.82 -10.21 11.14
N GLN A 61 6.36 -10.52 12.35
CA GLN A 61 4.94 -10.80 12.63
C GLN A 61 3.98 -9.66 12.23
N LYS A 62 4.42 -8.39 12.30
CA LYS A 62 3.59 -7.24 11.85
C LYS A 62 3.31 -7.32 10.35
N LEU A 63 4.31 -7.69 9.54
CA LEU A 63 4.14 -7.85 8.09
C LEU A 63 3.31 -9.09 7.78
N TYR A 64 3.54 -10.22 8.44
CA TYR A 64 2.73 -11.43 8.22
C TYR A 64 1.24 -11.17 8.48
N LYS A 65 0.91 -10.47 9.57
CA LYS A 65 -0.49 -10.09 9.86
C LYS A 65 -1.10 -9.18 8.80
N MET A 66 -0.32 -8.24 8.26
CA MET A 66 -0.79 -7.34 7.19
C MET A 66 -1.02 -8.11 5.89
N TYR A 67 -0.01 -8.86 5.43
CA TYR A 67 -0.09 -9.61 4.18
C TYR A 67 -1.10 -10.77 4.24
N GLY A 68 -1.32 -11.36 5.41
CA GLY A 68 -2.34 -12.38 5.62
C GLY A 68 -3.77 -11.89 5.34
N ARG A 69 -3.99 -10.58 5.38
CA ARG A 69 -5.29 -9.94 5.05
C ARG A 69 -5.37 -9.41 3.62
N MET A 70 -4.40 -9.73 2.77
CA MET A 70 -4.36 -9.23 1.39
C MET A 70 -5.56 -9.71 0.57
N ASN A 71 -6.10 -10.89 0.87
CA ASN A 71 -7.31 -11.38 0.20
C ASN A 71 -8.51 -10.48 0.45
N GLU A 72 -8.70 -9.99 1.68
CA GLU A 72 -9.77 -9.02 2.01
C GLU A 72 -9.64 -7.76 1.15
N PHE A 73 -8.41 -7.26 0.98
CA PHE A 73 -8.14 -6.09 0.15
C PHE A 73 -8.43 -6.35 -1.34
N PHE A 74 -8.07 -7.53 -1.86
CA PHE A 74 -8.41 -7.89 -3.24
C PHE A 74 -9.91 -8.07 -3.46
N ASP A 75 -10.64 -8.61 -2.48
CA ASP A 75 -12.09 -8.74 -2.57
C ASP A 75 -12.77 -7.37 -2.52
N GLU A 76 -12.25 -6.44 -1.72
CA GLU A 76 -12.67 -5.04 -1.74
C GLU A 76 -12.43 -4.41 -3.12
N ILE A 77 -11.25 -4.60 -3.73
CA ILE A 77 -10.97 -4.13 -5.09
C ILE A 77 -12.00 -4.68 -6.09
N LYS A 78 -12.27 -5.99 -6.08
CA LYS A 78 -13.23 -6.60 -7.02
C LYS A 78 -14.63 -6.04 -6.83
N ARG A 79 -15.04 -5.80 -5.58
CA ARG A 79 -16.35 -5.22 -5.26
C ARG A 79 -16.46 -3.77 -5.71
N THR A 80 -15.42 -2.96 -5.50
CA THR A 80 -15.44 -1.54 -5.88
C THR A 80 -15.24 -1.33 -7.38
N PHE A 81 -14.48 -2.19 -8.05
CA PHE A 81 -14.17 -2.10 -9.48
C PHE A 81 -14.65 -3.36 -10.23
N PRO A 82 -15.96 -3.67 -10.24
CA PRO A 82 -16.49 -4.93 -10.77
C PRO A 82 -16.30 -5.09 -12.28
N HIS A 83 -16.12 -3.97 -13.01
CA HIS A 83 -15.88 -3.94 -14.45
C HIS A 83 -14.42 -3.59 -14.79
N GLY A 84 -13.52 -3.67 -13.80
CA GLY A 84 -12.13 -3.25 -13.94
C GLY A 84 -11.97 -1.73 -13.96
N ILE A 85 -10.72 -1.29 -14.19
CA ILE A 85 -10.35 0.13 -14.25
C ILE A 85 -10.13 0.49 -15.71
N LYS A 86 -10.84 1.51 -16.21
CA LYS A 86 -10.44 2.16 -17.46
C LYS A 86 -9.30 3.13 -17.13
N PRO A 87 -8.10 2.96 -17.70
CA PRO A 87 -7.03 3.93 -17.48
C PRO A 87 -7.50 5.31 -17.95
N PRO A 88 -7.15 6.39 -17.22
CA PRO A 88 -7.47 7.73 -17.69
C PRO A 88 -6.81 7.94 -19.06
N ILE A 89 -7.60 8.39 -20.04
CA ILE A 89 -7.11 8.79 -21.35
C ILE A 89 -6.14 9.95 -21.09
N LYS A 90 -4.85 9.74 -21.39
CA LYS A 90 -3.83 10.78 -21.32
C LYS A 90 -4.02 11.81 -22.42
#